data_AF-A0A498S586-F1
#
_entry.id   AF-A0A498S586-F1
#
_cell.length_a   1.000
_cell.length_b   1.000
_cell.length_c   1.000
_cell.angle_alpha   90.00
_cell.angle_beta   90.00
_cell.angle_gamma   90.00
#
_symmetry.space_group_name_H-M   'P 1'
#
loop_
_entity.id
_entity.type
_entity.pdbx_description
1 polymer ?
#
loop_
_entity_poly.entity_id
_entity_poly.type
_entity_poly.pdbx_seq_one_letter_code
_entity_poly.pdbx_strand_id
1 'polypeptide(L)'
;MDKDLVAKQESNAMIGQQRGGFRKLLMKISEKIGATEKTEYKKCFQDMCKEMDEYKVIIEDIAQQLISILQQDPRYVPKPPGKMEIEAPVQEDPFELLEIALKITSNQMESKKEFEQIQTSALKLASLRRQYQRRGRRAIHGIRTFINVDYENIRDARNALEKFRQALDFARYELKGAKTPETIQVNNALYADALKNFQKQLYNV
;
A
#
# COMPACT_ATOMS: atom_id res chain seq x y z
N MET A 1 6.60 41.22 -32.99
CA MET A 1 5.57 40.19 -32.76
C MET A 1 5.80 39.60 -31.37
N ASP A 2 4.72 39.45 -30.61
CA ASP A 2 4.50 38.39 -29.61
C ASP A 2 5.31 38.35 -28.29
N LYS A 3 5.26 39.42 -27.48
CA LYS A 3 5.43 39.28 -26.01
C LYS A 3 4.14 39.54 -25.23
N ASP A 4 3.36 40.54 -25.64
CA ASP A 4 2.09 40.88 -24.99
C ASP A 4 0.95 39.90 -25.28
N LEU A 5 1.00 39.17 -26.39
CA LEU A 5 0.03 38.14 -26.75
C LEU A 5 0.24 36.84 -25.94
N VAL A 6 1.51 36.48 -25.69
CA VAL A 6 1.88 35.31 -24.88
C VAL A 6 1.52 35.53 -23.41
N ALA A 7 1.83 36.71 -22.86
CA ALA A 7 1.48 37.06 -21.48
C ALA A 7 -0.05 37.11 -21.23
N LYS A 8 -0.83 37.56 -22.23
CA LYS A 8 -2.30 37.55 -22.15
C LYS A 8 -2.88 36.14 -22.23
N GLN A 9 -2.32 35.25 -23.06
CA GLN A 9 -2.73 33.84 -23.12
C GLN A 9 -2.41 33.08 -21.83
N GLU A 10 -1.24 33.28 -21.22
CA GLU A 10 -0.87 32.66 -19.94
C GLU A 10 -1.73 33.15 -18.78
N SER A 11 -2.05 34.47 -18.73
CA SER A 11 -2.94 35.01 -17.69
C SER A 11 -4.38 34.48 -17.83
N ASN A 12 -4.90 34.36 -19.06
CA ASN A 12 -6.23 33.82 -19.32
C ASN A 12 -6.30 32.31 -19.03
N ALA A 13 -5.22 31.56 -19.29
CA ALA A 13 -5.12 30.16 -18.91
C ALA A 13 -5.12 29.98 -17.38
N MET A 14 -4.37 30.81 -16.65
CA MET A 14 -4.38 30.81 -15.18
C MET A 14 -5.73 31.21 -14.58
N ILE A 15 -6.40 32.23 -15.13
CA ILE A 15 -7.74 32.66 -14.68
C ILE A 15 -8.79 31.58 -15.00
N GLY A 16 -8.68 30.90 -16.14
CA GLY A 16 -9.52 29.75 -16.51
C GLY A 16 -9.32 28.54 -15.59
N GLN A 17 -8.06 28.23 -15.24
CA GLN A 17 -7.71 27.18 -14.27
C GLN A 17 -8.22 27.50 -12.86
N GLN A 18 -8.07 28.74 -12.40
CA GLN A 18 -8.59 29.18 -11.10
C GLN A 18 -10.13 29.11 -11.06
N ARG A 19 -10.82 29.60 -12.10
CA ARG A 19 -12.28 29.49 -12.21
C ARG A 19 -12.76 28.04 -12.21
N GLY A 20 -12.07 27.15 -12.91
CA GLY A 20 -12.35 25.71 -12.89
C GLY A 20 -12.14 25.08 -11.50
N GLY A 21 -11.09 25.49 -10.79
CA GLY A 21 -10.80 25.06 -9.43
C GLY A 21 -11.89 25.46 -8.42
N PHE A 22 -12.35 26.72 -8.47
CA PHE A 22 -13.44 27.20 -7.62
C PHE A 22 -14.77 26.50 -7.91
N ARG A 23 -15.13 26.27 -9.18
CA ARG A 23 -16.35 25.53 -9.54
C ARG A 23 -16.31 24.08 -9.05
N LYS A 24 -15.16 23.42 -9.17
CA LYS A 24 -14.97 22.06 -8.65
C LYS A 24 -15.12 22.00 -7.12
N LEU A 25 -14.67 23.03 -6.41
CA LEU A 25 -14.88 23.16 -4.97
C LEU A 25 -16.36 23.33 -4.62
N LEU A 26 -17.07 24.22 -5.32
CA LEU A 26 -18.51 24.45 -5.14
C LEU A 26 -19.31 23.18 -5.42
N MET A 27 -18.96 22.42 -6.47
CA MET A 27 -19.58 21.13 -6.76
C MET A 27 -19.36 20.13 -5.61
N LYS A 28 -18.14 20.03 -5.06
CA LYS A 28 -17.89 19.13 -3.92
C LYS A 28 -18.69 19.51 -2.67
N ILE A 29 -18.91 20.81 -2.45
CA ILE A 29 -19.77 21.30 -1.37
C ILE A 29 -21.22 20.93 -1.66
N SER A 30 -21.70 21.14 -2.90
CA SER A 30 -23.07 20.83 -3.30
C SER A 30 -23.36 19.32 -3.27
N GLU A 31 -22.39 18.47 -3.61
CA GLU A 31 -22.46 17.01 -3.42
C GLU A 31 -22.61 16.65 -1.93
N LYS A 32 -21.81 17.25 -1.04
CA LYS A 32 -21.86 16.97 0.40
C LYS A 32 -23.18 17.36 1.06
N ILE A 33 -23.84 18.41 0.59
CA ILE A 33 -25.16 18.86 1.09
C ILE A 33 -26.33 18.19 0.34
N GLY A 34 -26.06 17.25 -0.57
CA GLY A 34 -27.09 16.52 -1.32
C GLY A 34 -27.74 17.29 -2.48
N ALA A 35 -27.22 18.47 -2.83
CA ALA A 35 -27.73 19.30 -3.92
C ALA A 35 -27.20 18.89 -5.31
N THR A 36 -26.23 17.97 -5.39
CA THR A 36 -25.69 17.45 -6.67
C THR A 36 -25.57 15.94 -6.61
N GLU A 37 -26.10 15.26 -7.62
CA GLU A 37 -26.06 13.80 -7.74
C GLU A 37 -24.62 13.30 -7.91
N LYS A 38 -24.20 12.46 -6.99
CA LYS A 38 -22.93 11.74 -7.03
C LYS A 38 -23.12 10.45 -7.81
N THR A 39 -22.24 10.13 -8.75
CA THR A 39 -22.27 8.78 -9.35
C THR A 39 -21.93 7.75 -8.27
N GLU A 40 -22.87 6.85 -7.99
CA GLU A 40 -22.71 5.79 -6.99
C GLU A 40 -22.18 4.50 -7.62
N TYR A 41 -21.31 3.82 -6.89
CA TYR A 41 -20.93 2.44 -7.22
C TYR A 41 -22.02 1.48 -6.76
N LYS A 42 -22.14 0.34 -7.44
CA LYS A 42 -23.00 -0.75 -6.97
C LYS A 42 -22.55 -1.18 -5.56
N LYS A 43 -23.51 -1.47 -4.68
CA LYS A 43 -23.24 -1.92 -3.31
C LYS A 43 -22.25 -3.10 -3.26
N CYS A 44 -22.42 -4.10 -4.12
CA CYS A 44 -21.51 -5.24 -4.24
C CYS A 44 -20.04 -4.83 -4.45
N PHE A 45 -19.77 -3.81 -5.27
CA PHE A 45 -18.40 -3.31 -5.48
C PHE A 45 -17.83 -2.65 -4.21
N GLN A 46 -18.65 -1.88 -3.50
CA GLN A 46 -18.26 -1.25 -2.24
C GLN A 46 -17.97 -2.29 -1.16
N ASP A 47 -18.83 -3.30 -1.06
CA ASP A 47 -18.68 -4.42 -0.12
C ASP A 47 -17.38 -5.19 -0.42
N MET A 48 -17.11 -5.53 -1.69
CA MET A 48 -15.84 -6.17 -2.10
C MET A 48 -14.61 -5.33 -1.75
N CYS A 49 -14.65 -4.01 -1.98
CA CYS A 49 -13.56 -3.11 -1.63
C CYS A 49 -13.29 -3.14 -0.11
N LYS A 50 -14.36 -3.15 0.69
CA LYS A 50 -14.27 -3.20 2.15
C LYS A 50 -13.72 -4.55 2.62
N GLU A 51 -14.21 -5.66 2.08
CA GLU A 51 -13.71 -7.00 2.37
C GLU A 51 -12.22 -7.12 2.05
N MET A 52 -11.76 -6.51 0.95
CA MET A 52 -10.34 -6.49 0.58
C MET A 52 -9.48 -5.71 1.57
N ASP A 53 -9.98 -4.56 2.04
CA ASP A 53 -9.30 -3.74 3.04
C ASP A 53 -9.21 -4.47 4.39
N GLU A 54 -10.29 -5.15 4.80
CA GLU A 54 -10.32 -5.98 6.00
C GLU A 54 -9.38 -7.19 5.89
N TYR A 55 -9.39 -7.88 4.75
CA TYR A 55 -8.49 -9.00 4.47
C TYR A 55 -7.03 -8.59 4.60
N LYS A 56 -6.64 -7.43 4.03
CA LYS A 56 -5.29 -6.87 4.15
C LYS A 56 -4.87 -6.66 5.61
N VAL A 57 -5.76 -6.14 6.45
CA VAL A 57 -5.48 -5.92 7.88
C VAL A 57 -5.24 -7.27 8.59
N ILE A 58 -6.10 -8.26 8.34
CA ILE A 58 -6.01 -9.58 8.98
C ILE A 58 -4.68 -10.27 8.63
N ILE A 59 -4.34 -10.34 7.34
CA ILE A 59 -3.13 -11.05 6.91
C ILE A 59 -1.84 -10.31 7.31
N GLU A 60 -1.88 -8.97 7.42
CA GLU A 60 -0.74 -8.19 7.92
C GLU A 60 -0.46 -8.52 9.39
N ASP A 61 -1.51 -8.61 10.20
CA ASP A 61 -1.42 -9.03 11.61
C ASP A 61 -0.90 -10.46 11.72
N ILE A 62 -1.43 -11.40 10.93
CA ILE A 62 -0.92 -12.79 10.86
C ILE A 62 0.57 -12.81 10.52
N ALA A 63 0.99 -12.05 9.50
CA ALA A 63 2.40 -11.99 9.11
C ALA A 63 3.28 -11.44 10.25
N GLN A 64 2.79 -10.46 11.00
CA GLN A 64 3.52 -9.89 12.14
C GLN A 64 3.64 -10.87 13.31
N GLN A 65 2.56 -11.60 13.61
CA GLN A 65 2.58 -12.65 14.63
C GLN A 65 3.56 -13.77 14.25
N LEU A 66 3.53 -14.24 13.00
CA LEU A 66 4.45 -15.26 12.51
C LEU A 66 5.92 -14.81 12.58
N ILE A 67 6.22 -13.56 12.20
CA ILE A 67 7.58 -13.00 12.35
C ILE A 67 8.04 -13.03 13.81
N SER A 68 7.16 -12.63 14.74
CA SER A 68 7.49 -12.55 16.17
C SER A 68 7.74 -13.93 16.79
N ILE A 69 7.08 -14.98 16.28
CA ILE A 69 7.32 -16.37 16.68
C ILE A 69 8.67 -16.86 16.13
N LEU A 70 8.97 -16.56 14.87
CA LEU A 70 10.22 -16.98 14.22
C LEU A 70 11.45 -16.26 14.78
N GLN A 71 11.30 -15.02 15.24
CA GLN A 71 12.36 -14.22 15.82
C GLN A 71 11.87 -13.55 17.11
N GLN A 72 12.15 -14.23 18.22
CA GLN A 72 11.77 -13.79 19.55
C GLN A 72 12.64 -12.63 20.08
N ASP A 73 13.81 -12.40 19.47
CA ASP A 73 14.65 -11.27 19.83
C ASP A 73 14.17 -10.00 19.10
N PRO A 74 13.64 -9.00 19.82
CA PRO A 74 13.07 -7.80 19.21
C PRO A 74 14.10 -6.94 18.47
N ARG A 75 15.41 -7.16 18.68
CA ARG A 75 16.49 -6.46 17.96
C ARG A 75 16.52 -6.85 16.48
N TYR A 76 16.14 -8.08 16.16
CA TYR A 76 16.17 -8.62 14.79
C TYR A 76 14.77 -8.69 14.15
N VAL A 77 13.73 -8.20 14.83
CA VAL A 77 12.40 -8.03 14.26
C VAL A 77 12.36 -6.70 13.48
N PRO A 78 12.05 -6.71 12.17
CA PRO A 78 12.06 -5.50 11.35
C PRO A 78 11.12 -4.38 11.84
N LYS A 79 11.65 -3.15 11.83
CA LYS A 79 10.91 -1.91 12.10
C LYS A 79 11.20 -0.89 10.99
N PRO A 80 10.21 -0.41 10.22
CA PRO A 80 8.79 -0.81 10.24
C PRO A 80 8.58 -2.26 9.75
N PRO A 81 7.43 -2.87 10.08
CA PRO A 81 7.09 -4.26 9.73
C PRO A 81 6.83 -4.41 8.22
N GLY A 82 7.90 -4.44 7.44
CA GLY A 82 7.86 -4.62 5.98
C GLY A 82 9.03 -5.40 5.40
N LYS A 83 10.15 -5.50 6.14
CA LYS A 83 11.27 -6.37 5.76
C LYS A 83 11.03 -7.79 6.27
N MET A 84 11.58 -8.77 5.57
CA MET A 84 11.49 -10.19 5.93
C MET A 84 12.81 -10.75 6.49
N GLU A 85 13.81 -9.89 6.71
CA GLU A 85 15.08 -10.25 7.30
C GLU A 85 14.88 -10.41 8.81
N ILE A 86 14.78 -11.66 9.24
CA ILE A 86 14.51 -12.03 10.64
C ILE A 86 15.61 -12.94 11.22
N GLU A 87 16.60 -13.33 10.40
CA GLU A 87 17.73 -14.14 10.84
C GLU A 87 18.66 -13.27 11.71
N ALA A 88 19.07 -13.78 12.87
CA ALA A 88 20.14 -13.14 13.63
C ALA A 88 21.46 -13.22 12.84
N PRO A 89 22.34 -12.22 12.95
CA PRO A 89 23.68 -12.28 12.39
C PRO A 89 24.45 -13.53 12.84
N VAL A 90 25.55 -13.81 12.15
CA VAL A 90 26.45 -14.92 12.53
C VAL A 90 27.04 -14.63 13.91
N GLN A 91 27.04 -15.63 14.80
CA GLN A 91 27.46 -15.55 16.21
C GLN A 91 26.56 -14.71 17.13
N GLU A 92 25.39 -14.29 16.64
CA GLU A 92 24.40 -13.56 17.45
C GLU A 92 23.15 -14.40 17.75
N ASP A 93 23.07 -15.63 17.21
CA ASP A 93 22.02 -16.57 17.61
C ASP A 93 22.21 -17.01 19.07
N PRO A 94 21.16 -17.04 19.90
CA PRO A 94 21.24 -17.48 21.29
C PRO A 94 21.93 -18.83 21.52
N PHE A 95 21.79 -19.79 20.60
CA PHE A 95 22.46 -21.09 20.74
C PHE A 95 23.94 -21.05 20.30
N GLU A 96 24.31 -20.14 19.39
CA GLU A 96 25.71 -19.86 19.07
C GLU A 96 26.40 -19.15 20.24
N LEU A 97 25.73 -18.16 20.84
CA LEU A 97 26.20 -17.49 22.05
C LEU A 97 26.35 -18.46 23.24
N LEU A 98 25.42 -19.41 23.39
CA LEU A 98 25.50 -20.46 24.39
C LEU A 98 26.75 -21.34 24.18
N GLU A 99 27.04 -21.75 22.93
CA GLU A 99 28.26 -22.52 22.63
C GLU A 99 29.51 -21.74 23.01
N ILE A 100 29.60 -20.46 22.63
CA ILE A 100 30.74 -19.59 22.95
C ILE A 100 30.94 -19.49 24.46
N ALA A 101 29.86 -19.27 25.22
CA ALA A 101 29.90 -19.18 26.68
C ALA A 101 30.34 -20.50 27.32
N LEU A 102 29.83 -21.64 26.84
CA LEU A 102 30.21 -22.97 27.32
C LEU A 102 31.67 -23.29 27.01
N LYS A 103 32.19 -22.81 25.88
CA LYS A 103 33.60 -22.97 25.50
C LYS A 103 34.54 -22.22 26.45
N ILE A 104 34.19 -20.98 26.79
CA ILE A 104 34.93 -20.17 27.77
C ILE A 104 34.88 -20.85 29.14
N THR A 105 33.70 -21.31 29.57
CA THR A 105 33.50 -21.94 30.88
C THR A 105 34.24 -23.27 30.99
N SER A 106 34.22 -24.10 29.95
CA SER A 106 34.92 -25.41 29.90
C SER A 106 36.43 -25.28 30.16
N ASN A 107 37.05 -24.16 29.77
CA ASN A 107 38.47 -23.91 30.03
C ASN A 107 38.82 -23.80 31.52
N GLN A 108 37.83 -23.53 32.37
CA GLN A 108 38.00 -23.39 33.82
C GLN A 108 37.61 -24.67 34.60
N MET A 109 37.15 -25.71 33.89
CA MET A 109 36.59 -26.91 34.51
C MET A 109 37.51 -28.12 34.28
N GLU A 110 37.56 -29.02 35.27
CA GLU A 110 38.35 -30.25 35.19
C GLU A 110 37.75 -31.26 34.21
N SER A 111 36.41 -31.36 34.17
CA SER A 111 35.68 -32.23 33.24
C SER A 111 35.17 -31.44 32.04
N LYS A 112 35.73 -31.72 30.85
CA LYS A 112 35.38 -31.04 29.58
C LYS A 112 34.32 -31.77 28.77
N LYS A 113 34.17 -33.08 28.99
CA LYS A 113 33.36 -33.97 28.15
C LYS A 113 31.89 -33.56 28.10
N GLU A 114 31.31 -33.18 29.24
CA GLU A 114 29.91 -32.73 29.31
C GLU A 114 29.70 -31.41 28.58
N PHE A 115 30.63 -30.46 28.74
CA PHE A 115 30.60 -29.18 28.03
C PHE A 115 30.67 -29.38 26.51
N GLU A 116 31.57 -30.24 26.02
CA GLU A 116 31.70 -30.54 24.59
C GLU A 116 30.42 -31.14 23.99
N GLN A 117 29.74 -32.00 24.75
CA GLN A 117 28.45 -32.58 24.33
C GLN A 117 27.35 -31.52 24.24
N ILE A 118 27.28 -30.61 25.21
CA ILE A 118 26.30 -29.51 25.21
C ILE A 118 26.61 -28.50 24.10
N GLN A 119 27.88 -28.13 23.90
CA GLN A 119 28.33 -27.26 22.81
C GLN A 119 27.90 -27.81 21.44
N THR A 120 28.16 -29.10 21.20
CA THR A 120 27.74 -29.78 19.97
C THR A 120 26.22 -29.71 19.77
N SER A 121 25.46 -29.88 20.85
CA SER A 121 24.00 -29.82 20.82
C SER A 121 23.49 -28.40 20.56
N ALA A 122 24.13 -27.39 21.15
CA ALA A 122 23.82 -25.98 20.93
C ALA A 122 24.01 -25.58 19.46
N LEU A 123 25.13 -25.97 18.83
CA LEU A 123 25.35 -25.70 17.40
C LEU A 123 24.32 -26.38 16.50
N LYS A 124 23.88 -27.60 16.85
CA LYS A 124 22.78 -28.27 16.13
C LYS A 124 21.47 -27.50 16.26
N LEU A 125 21.14 -27.01 17.45
CA LEU A 125 19.95 -26.18 17.69
C LEU A 125 20.02 -24.86 16.92
N ALA A 126 21.17 -24.19 16.89
CA ALA A 126 21.39 -22.99 16.07
C ALA A 126 21.11 -23.26 14.58
N SER A 127 21.66 -24.35 14.04
CA SER A 127 21.44 -24.74 12.64
C SER A 127 19.96 -25.03 12.35
N LEU A 128 19.29 -25.78 13.22
CA LEU A 128 17.86 -26.08 13.10
C LEU A 128 17.01 -24.80 13.15
N ARG A 129 17.32 -23.88 14.08
CA ARG A 129 16.65 -22.59 14.20
C ARG A 129 16.81 -21.74 12.95
N ARG A 130 18.03 -21.63 12.40
CA ARG A 130 18.27 -20.90 11.14
C ARG A 130 17.46 -21.49 9.98
N GLN A 131 17.38 -22.82 9.88
CA GLN A 131 16.53 -23.48 8.88
C GLN A 131 15.04 -23.21 9.08
N TYR A 132 14.58 -23.25 10.33
CA TYR A 132 13.20 -22.95 10.70
C TYR A 132 12.83 -21.50 10.33
N GLN A 133 13.67 -20.53 10.65
CA GLN A 133 13.51 -19.12 10.27
C GLN A 133 13.43 -18.95 8.74
N ARG A 134 14.32 -19.60 7.98
CA ARG A 134 14.30 -19.58 6.51
C ARG A 134 13.03 -20.17 5.91
N ARG A 135 12.52 -21.26 6.48
CA ARG A 135 11.26 -21.88 6.04
C ARG A 135 10.06 -20.99 6.38
N GLY A 136 10.02 -20.45 7.59
CA GLY A 136 9.00 -19.50 8.00
C GLY A 136 8.97 -18.24 7.13
N ARG A 137 10.14 -17.66 6.84
CA ARG A 137 10.27 -16.53 5.91
C ARG A 137 9.67 -16.83 4.54
N ARG A 138 9.93 -18.02 3.99
CA ARG A 138 9.35 -18.46 2.71
C ARG A 138 7.83 -18.61 2.78
N ALA A 139 7.30 -19.11 3.89
CA ALA A 139 5.85 -19.21 4.08
C ALA A 139 5.17 -17.83 4.17
N ILE A 140 5.83 -16.84 4.79
CA ILE A 140 5.31 -15.46 4.93
C ILE A 140 5.46 -14.66 3.63
N HIS A 141 6.34 -15.08 2.72
CA HIS A 141 6.60 -14.37 1.48
C HIS A 141 5.34 -14.09 0.66
N GLY A 142 4.45 -15.06 0.51
CA GLY A 142 3.20 -14.88 -0.24
C GLY A 142 2.31 -13.79 0.34
N ILE A 143 2.17 -13.74 1.67
CA ILE A 143 1.41 -12.70 2.35
C ILE A 143 2.04 -11.32 2.09
N ARG A 144 3.38 -11.23 2.17
CA ARG A 144 4.09 -9.96 1.94
C ARG A 144 4.02 -9.50 0.49
N THR A 145 4.10 -10.42 -0.48
CA THR A 145 3.92 -10.09 -1.90
C THR A 145 2.51 -9.56 -2.14
N PHE A 146 1.48 -10.21 -1.61
CA PHE A 146 0.11 -9.72 -1.72
C PHE A 146 -0.03 -8.30 -1.13
N ILE A 147 0.45 -8.06 0.09
CA ILE A 147 0.32 -6.75 0.75
C ILE A 147 1.07 -5.66 -0.02
N ASN A 148 2.32 -5.93 -0.42
CA ASN A 148 3.21 -4.90 -0.97
C ASN A 148 3.04 -4.67 -2.48
N VAL A 149 2.42 -5.62 -3.19
CA VAL A 149 2.29 -5.57 -4.66
C VAL A 149 0.83 -5.59 -5.05
N ASP A 150 0.13 -6.69 -4.78
CA ASP A 150 -1.22 -6.91 -5.30
C ASP A 150 -2.23 -5.91 -4.72
N TYR A 151 -2.21 -5.75 -3.39
CA TYR A 151 -3.08 -4.80 -2.70
C TYR A 151 -2.77 -3.36 -3.10
N GLU A 152 -1.49 -2.99 -3.21
CA GLU A 152 -1.09 -1.64 -3.65
C GLU A 152 -1.57 -1.35 -5.08
N ASN A 153 -1.46 -2.31 -5.99
CA ASN A 153 -1.99 -2.20 -7.35
C ASN A 153 -3.52 -2.01 -7.36
N ILE A 154 -4.26 -2.80 -6.57
CA ILE A 154 -5.71 -2.68 -6.42
C ILE A 154 -6.07 -1.30 -5.84
N ARG A 155 -5.35 -0.85 -4.81
CA ARG A 155 -5.56 0.46 -4.18
C ARG A 155 -5.32 1.59 -5.16
N ASP A 156 -4.26 1.52 -5.97
CA ASP A 156 -3.94 2.54 -6.97
C ASP A 156 -4.99 2.56 -8.09
N ALA A 157 -5.46 1.39 -8.52
CA ALA A 157 -6.55 1.27 -9.50
C ALA A 157 -7.88 1.86 -8.96
N ARG A 158 -8.22 1.59 -7.69
CA ARG A 158 -9.38 2.19 -6.98
C ARG A 158 -9.25 3.71 -6.87
N ASN A 159 -8.06 4.20 -6.51
CA ASN A 159 -7.78 5.63 -6.43
C ASN A 159 -7.92 6.33 -7.79
N ALA A 160 -7.46 5.68 -8.87
CA ALA A 160 -7.64 6.18 -10.23
C ALA A 160 -9.12 6.20 -10.62
N LEU A 161 -9.87 5.14 -10.30
CA LEU A 161 -11.31 5.07 -10.56
C LEU A 161 -12.08 6.20 -9.87
N GLU A 162 -11.76 6.48 -8.60
CA GLU A 162 -12.39 7.57 -7.86
C GLU A 162 -12.05 8.94 -8.46
N LYS A 163 -10.82 9.14 -8.96
CA LYS A 163 -10.44 10.37 -9.70
C LYS A 163 -11.26 10.53 -10.98
N PHE A 164 -11.43 9.47 -11.77
CA PHE A 164 -12.25 9.53 -12.99
C PHE A 164 -13.74 9.71 -12.68
N ARG A 165 -14.24 9.10 -11.61
CA ARG A 165 -15.62 9.32 -11.13
C ARG A 165 -15.87 10.79 -10.80
N GLN A 166 -14.95 11.42 -10.05
CA GLN A 166 -15.05 12.86 -9.73
C GLN A 166 -14.95 13.75 -10.98
N ALA A 167 -14.17 13.36 -11.98
CA ALA A 167 -14.10 14.08 -13.25
C ALA A 167 -15.40 13.96 -14.06
N LEU A 168 -16.01 12.76 -14.07
CA LEU A 168 -17.29 12.51 -14.70
C LEU A 168 -18.42 13.31 -14.06
N ASP A 169 -18.50 13.32 -12.72
CA ASP A 169 -19.50 14.09 -11.99
C ASP A 169 -19.35 15.59 -12.25
N PHE A 170 -18.11 16.08 -12.29
CA PHE A 170 -17.83 17.48 -12.65
C PHE A 170 -18.21 17.83 -14.08
N ALA A 171 -17.88 16.98 -15.06
CA ALA A 171 -18.28 17.20 -16.44
C ALA A 171 -19.81 17.19 -16.60
N ARG A 172 -20.51 16.31 -15.86
CA ARG A 172 -21.98 16.29 -15.81
C ARG A 172 -22.54 17.58 -15.20
N TYR A 173 -21.93 18.08 -14.13
CA TYR A 173 -22.32 19.34 -13.50
C TYR A 173 -22.17 20.54 -14.45
N GLU A 174 -21.02 20.65 -15.13
CA GLU A 174 -20.78 21.73 -16.10
C GLU A 174 -21.72 21.64 -17.31
N LEU A 175 -22.05 20.41 -17.77
CA LEU A 175 -23.01 20.21 -18.85
C LEU A 175 -24.43 20.63 -18.44
N LYS A 176 -24.88 20.28 -17.23
CA LYS A 176 -26.18 20.73 -16.68
C LYS A 176 -26.25 22.26 -16.53
N GLY A 177 -25.12 22.92 -16.29
CA GLY A 177 -25.03 24.38 -16.15
C GLY A 177 -24.86 25.18 -17.46
N ALA A 178 -24.63 24.51 -18.59
CA ALA A 178 -24.40 25.16 -19.88
C ALA A 178 -25.71 25.73 -20.47
N LYS A 179 -25.64 26.94 -21.03
CA LYS A 179 -26.82 27.67 -21.54
C LYS A 179 -26.77 28.02 -23.02
N THR A 180 -25.59 28.01 -23.63
CA THR A 180 -25.42 28.34 -25.07
C THR A 180 -25.13 27.09 -25.88
N PRO A 181 -25.50 27.03 -27.17
CA PRO A 181 -25.22 25.87 -28.02
C PRO A 181 -23.73 25.49 -28.06
N GLU A 182 -22.84 26.49 -28.11
CA GLU A 182 -21.38 26.29 -28.16
C GLU A 182 -20.86 25.72 -26.84
N THR A 183 -21.35 26.23 -25.70
CA THR A 183 -20.95 25.73 -24.38
C THR A 183 -21.50 24.33 -24.11
N ILE A 184 -22.70 24.03 -24.59
CA ILE A 184 -23.29 22.67 -24.53
C ILE A 184 -22.43 21.70 -25.35
N GLN A 185 -22.03 22.07 -26.58
CA GLN A 185 -21.24 21.19 -27.44
C GLN A 185 -19.87 20.86 -26.82
N VAL A 186 -19.17 21.87 -26.30
CA VAL A 186 -17.88 21.69 -25.62
C VAL A 186 -18.04 20.83 -24.36
N ASN A 187 -19.01 21.13 -23.51
CA ASN A 187 -19.22 20.38 -22.26
C ASN A 187 -19.67 18.94 -22.51
N ASN A 188 -20.42 18.69 -23.59
CA ASN A 188 -20.83 17.34 -23.97
C ASN A 188 -19.62 16.50 -24.43
N ALA A 189 -18.69 17.11 -25.17
CA ALA A 189 -17.44 16.43 -25.53
C ALA A 189 -16.58 16.09 -24.30
N LEU A 190 -16.47 17.01 -23.33
CA LEU A 190 -15.78 16.76 -22.06
C LEU A 190 -16.45 15.65 -21.23
N TYR A 191 -17.79 15.62 -21.20
CA TYR A 191 -18.53 14.56 -20.53
C TYR A 191 -18.31 13.20 -21.19
N ALA A 192 -18.35 13.13 -22.53
CA ALA A 192 -18.12 11.90 -23.27
C ALA A 192 -16.70 11.33 -23.04
N ASP A 193 -15.68 12.18 -23.03
CA ASP A 193 -14.31 11.76 -22.72
C ASP A 193 -14.16 11.29 -21.27
N ALA A 194 -14.72 12.02 -20.30
CA ALA A 194 -14.71 11.62 -18.90
C ALA A 194 -15.43 10.28 -18.67
N LEU A 195 -16.55 10.05 -19.35
CA LEU A 195 -17.30 8.79 -19.30
C LEU A 195 -16.48 7.63 -19.86
N LYS A 196 -15.83 7.82 -21.02
CA LYS A 196 -14.96 6.82 -21.62
C LYS A 196 -13.80 6.43 -20.69
N ASN A 197 -13.16 7.41 -20.07
CA ASN A 197 -12.06 7.17 -19.13
C ASN A 197 -12.53 6.47 -17.85
N PHE A 198 -13.68 6.87 -17.30
CA PHE A 198 -14.28 6.20 -16.15
C PHE A 198 -14.64 4.74 -16.45
N GLN A 199 -15.30 4.46 -17.59
CA GLN A 199 -15.64 3.10 -18.01
C GLN A 199 -14.39 2.26 -18.22
N LYS A 200 -13.39 2.78 -18.94
CA LYS A 200 -12.12 2.08 -19.15
C LYS A 200 -11.47 1.68 -17.84
N GLN A 201 -11.42 2.58 -16.86
CA GLN A 201 -10.85 2.26 -15.55
C GLN A 201 -11.71 1.27 -14.78
N LEU A 202 -13.04 1.36 -14.86
CA LEU A 202 -13.95 0.45 -14.19
C LEU A 202 -13.77 -1.01 -14.63
N TYR A 203 -13.38 -1.26 -15.88
CA TYR A 203 -13.06 -2.60 -16.38
C TYR A 203 -11.66 -3.11 -15.96
N ASN A 204 -10.79 -2.22 -15.49
CA ASN A 204 -9.41 -2.54 -15.10
C ASN A 204 -9.22 -2.65 -13.57
N VAL A 205 -10.29 -2.47 -12.80
CA VAL A 205 -10.34 -2.60 -11.33
C VAL A 205 -11.04 -3.91 -11.00
#